data_AF-A0A327H106-F1
#
_entry.id   AF-A0A327H106-F1
#
_cell.length_a   1.000
_cell.length_b   1.000
_cell.length_c   1.000
_cell.angle_alpha   90.00
_cell.angle_beta   90.00
_cell.angle_gamma   90.00
#
_symmetry.space_group_name_H-M   'P 1'
#
loop_
_entity.id
_entity.type
_entity.pdbx_description
1 polymer ?
#
loop_
_entity_poly.entity_id
_entity_poly.type
_entity_poly.pdbx_seq_one_letter_code
_entity_poly.pdbx_strand_id
1 'polypeptide(L)'
;METKESMPLSKGVQSQKKSNLMRELSAITASHIRAFQFLDEIMESEVDRVMLDDDSIVVVGHLATYRIKIDTLLQRLRNPIVYGIGFDTITVHAKGKLDREKYTFACIQSISDVKVPFADSIAAMIFGLLNDNNFFDNENGETLRTALVELYGPDPNSPIGNKMKEYFSSRFAADYDSKGQTISFRGTHGFKWRIGFGNPLALGFSLEYKKPRQRFWRVLTKDTASVLDGDAAIFMFMSRISRSPGNTIPDSMDWTTSFDLCKLILPLVEEFSHIDEDELEALCDKIDMAHW
;
A
#
# COMPACT_ATOMS: atom_id res chain seq x y z
N MET A 1 19.84 -19.28 45.84
CA MET A 1 18.53 -18.86 45.31
C MET A 1 17.52 -19.92 45.72
N GLU A 2 16.70 -19.64 46.73
CA GLU A 2 15.62 -20.55 47.12
C GLU A 2 14.56 -20.57 46.02
N THR A 3 14.36 -21.74 45.42
CA THR A 3 13.19 -22.06 44.62
C THR A 3 11.97 -22.01 45.53
N LYS A 4 11.17 -20.94 45.44
CA LYS A 4 9.83 -20.89 46.02
C LYS A 4 9.02 -22.06 45.42
N GLU A 5 8.79 -23.10 46.20
CA GLU A 5 7.80 -24.12 45.86
C GLU A 5 6.45 -23.44 45.68
N SER A 6 5.90 -23.53 44.46
CA SER A 6 4.56 -23.04 44.18
C SER A 6 3.55 -23.90 44.94
N MET A 7 3.06 -23.42 46.08
CA MET A 7 1.99 -24.11 46.79
C MET A 7 0.77 -24.30 45.87
N PRO A 8 0.23 -25.52 45.74
CA PRO A 8 -0.91 -25.78 44.87
C PRO A 8 -2.14 -25.01 45.36
N LEU A 9 -2.84 -24.36 44.42
CA LEU A 9 -4.08 -23.64 44.70
C LEU A 9 -5.11 -24.57 45.36
N SER A 10 -5.90 -24.05 46.29
CA SER A 10 -6.99 -24.82 46.92
C SER A 10 -8.01 -25.31 45.89
N LYS A 11 -8.66 -26.44 46.15
CA LYS A 11 -9.68 -27.03 45.24
C LYS A 11 -10.78 -26.03 44.87
N GLY A 12 -11.22 -25.20 45.82
CA GLY A 12 -12.21 -24.15 45.58
C GLY A 12 -11.71 -23.07 44.61
N VAL A 13 -10.47 -22.60 44.79
CA VAL A 13 -9.85 -21.60 43.89
C VAL A 13 -9.60 -22.19 42.50
N GLN A 14 -9.16 -23.46 42.39
CA GLN A 14 -9.03 -24.14 41.11
C GLN A 14 -10.36 -24.29 40.37
N SER A 15 -11.42 -24.68 41.09
CA SER A 15 -12.77 -24.81 40.52
C SER A 15 -13.29 -23.46 40.01
N GLN A 16 -13.09 -22.39 40.78
CA GLN A 16 -13.46 -21.04 40.35
C GLN A 16 -12.68 -20.58 39.11
N LYS A 17 -11.36 -20.79 39.08
CA LYS A 17 -10.54 -20.46 37.91
C LYS A 17 -10.95 -21.25 36.67
N LYS A 18 -11.24 -22.55 36.82
CA LYS A 18 -11.78 -23.38 35.74
C LYS A 18 -13.12 -22.84 35.22
N SER A 19 -14.05 -22.49 36.12
CA SER A 19 -15.35 -21.92 35.75
C SER A 19 -15.19 -20.60 34.99
N ASN A 20 -14.33 -19.70 35.46
CA ASN A 20 -14.04 -18.44 34.80
C ASN A 20 -13.47 -18.66 33.38
N LEU A 21 -12.49 -19.57 33.24
CA LEU A 21 -11.92 -19.93 31.93
C LEU A 21 -12.99 -20.48 30.98
N MET A 22 -13.83 -21.42 31.44
CA MET A 22 -14.90 -21.98 30.59
C MET A 22 -15.91 -20.91 30.16
N ARG A 23 -16.21 -19.94 31.04
CA ARG A 23 -17.08 -18.82 30.71
C ARG A 23 -16.46 -17.91 29.65
N GLU A 24 -15.17 -17.60 29.75
CA GLU A 24 -14.45 -16.80 28.75
C GLU A 24 -14.40 -17.51 27.39
N LEU A 25 -14.05 -18.81 27.38
CA LEU A 25 -14.08 -19.62 26.15
C LEU A 25 -15.46 -19.63 25.51
N SER A 26 -16.51 -19.82 26.30
CA SER A 26 -17.90 -19.81 25.82
C SER A 26 -18.31 -18.45 25.24
N ALA A 27 -17.87 -17.35 25.87
CA ALA A 27 -18.13 -16.00 25.37
C ALA A 27 -17.45 -15.75 24.02
N ILE A 28 -16.20 -16.21 23.84
CA ILE A 28 -15.47 -16.12 22.57
C ILE A 28 -16.23 -16.90 21.48
N THR A 29 -16.63 -18.15 21.75
CA THR A 29 -17.39 -18.97 20.79
C THR A 29 -18.71 -18.31 20.42
N ALA A 30 -19.46 -17.77 21.38
CA ALA A 30 -20.70 -17.06 21.11
C ALA A 30 -20.49 -15.81 20.24
N SER A 31 -19.37 -15.09 20.44
CA SER A 31 -19.00 -13.95 19.61
C SER A 31 -18.73 -14.35 18.15
N HIS A 32 -18.01 -15.45 17.94
CA HIS A 32 -17.79 -15.98 16.58
C HIS A 32 -19.10 -16.36 15.88
N ILE A 33 -20.05 -16.98 16.59
CA ILE A 33 -21.35 -17.35 16.01
C ILE A 33 -22.09 -16.11 15.53
N ARG A 34 -22.15 -15.04 16.35
CA ARG A 34 -22.78 -13.77 15.96
C ARG A 34 -22.11 -13.13 14.76
N ALA A 35 -20.78 -13.16 14.72
CA ALA A 35 -20.02 -12.62 13.60
C ALA A 35 -20.32 -13.37 12.28
N PHE A 36 -20.53 -14.69 12.33
CA PHE A 36 -20.97 -15.45 11.16
C PHE A 36 -22.40 -15.12 10.74
N GLN A 37 -23.31 -14.89 11.69
CA GLN A 37 -24.67 -14.42 11.38
C GLN A 37 -24.63 -13.05 10.69
N PHE A 38 -23.79 -12.15 11.20
CA PHE A 38 -23.59 -10.85 10.57
C PHE A 38 -23.00 -10.97 9.16
N LEU A 39 -22.04 -11.88 8.94
CA LEU A 39 -21.50 -12.16 7.61
C LEU A 39 -22.59 -12.64 6.63
N ASP A 40 -23.48 -13.52 7.10
CA ASP A 40 -24.64 -14.02 6.34
C ASP A 40 -25.58 -12.86 5.95
N GLU A 41 -25.92 -11.98 6.91
CA GLU A 41 -26.74 -10.78 6.68
C GLU A 41 -26.12 -9.83 5.63
N ILE A 42 -24.78 -9.69 5.60
CA ILE A 42 -24.09 -8.89 4.56
C ILE A 42 -24.26 -9.53 3.18
N MET A 43 -24.06 -10.85 3.10
CA MET A 43 -24.17 -11.58 1.85
C MET A 43 -25.59 -11.55 1.30
N GLU A 44 -26.60 -11.62 2.18
CA GLU A 44 -28.01 -11.51 1.81
C GLU A 44 -28.43 -10.08 1.43
N SER A 45 -27.84 -9.05 2.03
CA SER A 45 -28.18 -7.65 1.72
C SER A 45 -27.50 -7.12 0.45
N GLU A 46 -26.33 -7.65 0.10
CA GLU A 46 -25.50 -7.18 -1.01
C GLU A 46 -25.32 -8.28 -2.09
N VAL A 47 -26.39 -9.02 -2.43
CA VAL A 47 -26.36 -10.18 -3.35
C VAL A 47 -25.72 -9.87 -4.71
N ASP A 48 -25.96 -8.67 -5.24
CA ASP A 48 -25.41 -8.25 -6.55
C ASP A 48 -23.92 -7.91 -6.48
N ARG A 49 -23.35 -7.81 -5.29
CA ARG A 49 -22.00 -7.31 -5.04
C ARG A 49 -21.13 -8.28 -4.26
N VAL A 50 -21.71 -9.20 -3.51
CA VAL A 50 -21.00 -10.29 -2.83
C VAL A 50 -21.51 -11.61 -3.40
N MET A 51 -20.67 -12.26 -4.19
CA MET A 51 -21.00 -13.50 -4.88
C MET A 51 -20.12 -14.64 -4.38
N LEU A 52 -20.68 -15.83 -4.30
CA LEU A 52 -19.94 -17.05 -3.99
C LEU A 52 -19.61 -17.78 -5.30
N ASP A 53 -18.34 -18.06 -5.50
CA ASP A 53 -17.82 -18.96 -6.52
C ASP A 53 -17.36 -20.27 -5.84
N ASP A 54 -17.01 -21.30 -6.62
CA ASP A 54 -16.71 -22.65 -6.12
C ASP A 54 -15.63 -22.68 -5.00
N ASP A 55 -14.64 -21.79 -5.07
CA ASP A 55 -13.51 -21.73 -4.13
C ASP A 55 -13.27 -20.33 -3.51
N SER A 56 -14.14 -19.36 -3.80
CA SER A 56 -13.86 -17.96 -3.48
C SER A 56 -15.09 -17.09 -3.26
N ILE A 57 -14.90 -16.02 -2.50
CA ILE A 57 -15.86 -14.93 -2.34
C ILE A 57 -15.42 -13.81 -3.28
N VAL A 58 -16.33 -13.40 -4.16
CA VAL A 58 -16.13 -12.28 -5.08
C VAL A 58 -16.86 -11.07 -4.51
N VAL A 59 -16.15 -9.95 -4.34
CA VAL A 59 -16.69 -8.69 -3.85
C VAL A 59 -16.54 -7.61 -4.92
N VAL A 60 -17.64 -7.00 -5.35
CA VAL A 60 -17.69 -5.92 -6.32
C VAL A 60 -17.76 -4.58 -5.58
N GLY A 61 -16.60 -3.96 -5.43
CA GLY A 61 -16.44 -2.62 -4.86
C GLY A 61 -16.84 -1.50 -5.82
N HIS A 62 -16.65 -0.26 -5.39
CA HIS A 62 -16.88 0.92 -6.21
C HIS A 62 -15.71 1.19 -7.17
N LEU A 63 -14.49 0.82 -6.78
CA LEU A 63 -13.26 1.05 -7.53
C LEU A 63 -12.77 -0.20 -8.26
N ALA A 64 -12.94 -1.40 -7.69
CA ALA A 64 -12.46 -2.65 -8.29
C ALA A 64 -13.32 -3.87 -7.94
N THR A 65 -12.98 -5.02 -8.50
CA THR A 65 -13.54 -6.33 -8.15
C THR A 65 -12.48 -7.15 -7.42
N TYR A 66 -12.87 -7.80 -6.33
CA TYR A 66 -11.98 -8.50 -5.42
C TYR A 66 -12.34 -9.96 -5.34
N ARG A 67 -11.35 -10.83 -5.25
CA ARG A 67 -11.56 -12.27 -5.04
C ARG A 67 -10.73 -12.77 -3.86
N ILE A 68 -11.44 -13.36 -2.91
CA ILE A 68 -10.94 -13.85 -1.62
C ILE A 68 -11.04 -15.38 -1.63
N LYS A 69 -9.93 -16.09 -1.41
CA LYS A 69 -9.95 -17.56 -1.35
C LYS A 69 -10.59 -18.04 -0.05
N ILE A 70 -11.60 -18.91 -0.16
CA ILE A 70 -12.32 -19.45 1.01
C ILE A 70 -11.46 -20.46 1.76
N ASP A 71 -10.70 -21.29 1.04
CA ASP A 71 -9.95 -22.39 1.62
C ASP A 71 -9.00 -21.94 2.73
N THR A 72 -8.26 -20.84 2.53
CA THR A 72 -7.36 -20.36 3.57
C THR A 72 -8.11 -19.80 4.79
N LEU A 73 -9.26 -19.15 4.59
CA LEU A 73 -10.10 -18.68 5.69
C LEU A 73 -10.60 -19.85 6.54
N LEU A 74 -11.06 -20.92 5.89
CA LEU A 74 -11.53 -22.14 6.56
C LEU A 74 -10.39 -22.88 7.27
N GLN A 75 -9.21 -22.98 6.65
CA GLN A 75 -8.05 -23.61 7.27
C GLN A 75 -7.61 -22.86 8.55
N ARG A 76 -7.61 -21.52 8.52
CA ARG A 76 -7.31 -20.70 9.69
C ARG A 76 -8.34 -20.84 10.80
N LEU A 77 -9.63 -20.87 10.47
CA LEU A 77 -10.69 -21.14 11.44
C LEU A 77 -10.55 -22.52 12.09
N ARG A 78 -10.12 -23.53 11.33
CA ARG A 78 -9.90 -24.89 11.83
C ARG A 78 -8.70 -24.98 12.76
N ASN A 79 -7.59 -24.32 12.42
CA ASN A 79 -6.37 -24.36 13.23
C ASN A 79 -5.53 -23.06 13.11
N PRO A 80 -5.80 -22.05 13.96
CA PRO A 80 -5.08 -20.77 13.89
C PRO A 80 -3.60 -20.88 14.27
N ILE A 81 -3.16 -21.96 14.92
CA ILE A 81 -1.76 -22.14 15.34
C ILE A 81 -0.87 -22.51 14.15
N VAL A 82 -1.38 -23.35 13.25
CA VAL A 82 -0.59 -23.88 12.13
C VAL A 82 -0.53 -22.91 10.95
N TYR A 83 -1.60 -22.14 10.72
CA TYR A 83 -1.75 -21.32 9.50
C TYR A 83 -1.39 -19.83 9.68
N GLY A 84 -0.72 -19.49 10.78
CA GLY A 84 -0.19 -18.14 11.05
C GLY A 84 -1.26 -17.09 11.39
N ILE A 85 -0.79 -15.85 11.58
CA ILE A 85 -1.61 -14.67 11.95
C ILE A 85 -1.81 -13.78 10.72
N GLY A 86 -3.05 -13.36 10.45
CA GLY A 86 -3.40 -12.41 9.39
C GLY A 86 -4.28 -13.00 8.28
N PHE A 87 -4.68 -12.15 7.34
CA PHE A 87 -5.38 -12.56 6.11
C PHE A 87 -4.39 -12.81 4.97
N ASP A 88 -4.80 -13.64 4.02
CA ASP A 88 -4.04 -13.84 2.78
C ASP A 88 -4.11 -12.59 1.90
N THR A 89 -3.20 -12.54 0.94
CA THR A 89 -3.35 -11.67 -0.22
C THR A 89 -4.66 -11.99 -0.94
N ILE A 90 -5.46 -10.97 -1.18
CA ILE A 90 -6.62 -11.04 -2.05
C ILE A 90 -6.20 -10.66 -3.46
N THR A 91 -6.90 -11.19 -4.46
CA THR A 91 -6.68 -10.75 -5.85
C THR A 91 -7.58 -9.57 -6.18
N VAL A 92 -7.02 -8.57 -6.86
CA VAL A 92 -7.68 -7.32 -7.24
C VAL A 92 -7.75 -7.24 -8.76
N HIS A 93 -8.97 -7.05 -9.26
CA HIS A 93 -9.32 -7.07 -10.68
C HIS A 93 -9.97 -5.75 -11.08
N ALA A 94 -9.91 -5.43 -12.38
CA ALA A 94 -10.61 -4.28 -12.92
C ALA A 94 -12.11 -4.36 -12.62
N LYS A 95 -12.73 -3.21 -12.36
CA LYS A 95 -14.12 -3.11 -11.92
C LYS A 95 -15.06 -3.84 -12.88
N GLY A 96 -15.87 -4.73 -12.33
CA GLY A 96 -16.85 -5.52 -13.08
C GLY A 96 -16.21 -6.63 -13.92
N LYS A 97 -14.93 -6.96 -13.69
CA LYS A 97 -14.22 -8.03 -14.39
C LYS A 97 -13.58 -8.99 -13.40
N LEU A 98 -13.47 -10.25 -13.81
CA LEU A 98 -12.62 -11.26 -13.19
C LEU A 98 -11.65 -11.74 -14.27
N ASP A 99 -10.58 -10.98 -14.46
CA ASP A 99 -9.61 -11.23 -15.51
C ASP A 99 -8.59 -12.26 -15.02
N ARG A 100 -8.38 -13.32 -15.82
CA ARG A 100 -7.40 -14.36 -15.47
C ARG A 100 -5.96 -13.93 -15.76
N GLU A 101 -5.77 -12.94 -16.63
CA GLU A 101 -4.46 -12.51 -17.10
C GLU A 101 -4.02 -11.19 -16.47
N LYS A 102 -4.95 -10.30 -16.16
CA LYS A 102 -4.65 -8.98 -15.58
C LYS A 102 -5.29 -8.77 -14.21
N TYR A 103 -4.53 -9.10 -13.16
CA TYR A 103 -4.87 -8.84 -11.77
C TYR A 103 -3.62 -8.51 -10.95
N THR A 104 -3.82 -7.90 -9.78
CA THR A 104 -2.76 -7.69 -8.79
C THR A 104 -3.20 -8.25 -7.43
N PHE A 105 -2.39 -8.05 -6.39
CA PHE A 105 -2.60 -8.54 -5.04
C PHE A 105 -2.64 -7.40 -4.04
N ALA A 106 -3.55 -7.50 -3.07
CA ALA A 106 -3.55 -6.61 -1.91
C ALA A 106 -3.60 -7.42 -0.62
N CYS A 107 -2.81 -7.02 0.37
CA CYS A 107 -2.92 -7.53 1.73
C CYS A 107 -3.87 -6.64 2.53
N ILE A 108 -5.12 -7.05 2.75
CA ILE A 108 -6.02 -6.27 3.59
C ILE A 108 -5.86 -6.73 5.04
N GLN A 109 -5.15 -5.92 5.82
CA GLN A 109 -5.09 -6.12 7.25
C GLN A 109 -6.35 -5.52 7.89
N SER A 110 -6.99 -6.30 8.75
CA SER A 110 -8.14 -5.82 9.50
C SER A 110 -7.71 -4.64 10.38
N ILE A 111 -8.52 -3.58 10.39
CA ILE A 111 -8.37 -2.38 11.25
C ILE A 111 -8.58 -2.73 12.75
N SER A 112 -8.82 -4.00 13.06
CA SER A 112 -9.33 -4.45 14.34
C SER A 112 -8.24 -4.72 15.37
N ASP A 113 -8.46 -4.24 16.60
CA ASP A 113 -7.71 -4.61 17.81
C ASP A 113 -7.62 -6.15 17.98
N VAL A 114 -6.59 -6.64 18.66
CA VAL A 114 -6.30 -8.09 18.91
C VAL A 114 -7.48 -8.82 19.57
N LYS A 115 -8.40 -8.07 20.17
CA LYS A 115 -9.59 -8.59 20.87
C LYS A 115 -10.78 -8.87 19.95
N VAL A 116 -10.71 -8.49 18.67
CA VAL A 116 -11.83 -8.69 17.75
C VAL A 116 -11.84 -10.14 17.26
N PRO A 117 -13.00 -10.82 17.32
CA PRO A 117 -13.15 -12.17 16.78
C PRO A 117 -12.75 -12.23 15.30
N PHE A 118 -12.07 -13.31 14.90
CA PHE A 118 -11.63 -13.50 13.51
C PHE A 118 -12.75 -13.36 12.47
N ALA A 119 -13.96 -13.81 12.80
CA ALA A 119 -15.11 -13.70 11.90
C ALA A 119 -15.57 -12.24 11.71
N ASP A 120 -15.47 -11.40 12.74
CA ASP A 120 -15.72 -9.95 12.62
C ASP A 120 -14.65 -9.31 11.72
N SER A 121 -13.40 -9.77 11.79
CA SER A 121 -12.35 -9.33 10.87
C SER A 121 -12.66 -9.67 9.41
N ILE A 122 -13.29 -10.82 9.12
CA ILE A 122 -13.74 -11.17 7.74
C ILE A 122 -14.85 -10.23 7.29
N ALA A 123 -15.87 -10.03 8.13
CA ALA A 123 -16.97 -9.13 7.83
C ALA A 123 -16.47 -7.71 7.59
N ALA A 124 -15.57 -7.21 8.45
CA ALA A 124 -14.94 -5.91 8.30
C ALA A 124 -14.14 -5.78 7.00
N MET A 125 -13.41 -6.82 6.60
CA MET A 125 -12.69 -6.86 5.33
C MET A 125 -13.66 -6.76 4.15
N ILE A 126 -14.73 -7.55 4.12
CA ILE A 126 -15.73 -7.51 3.04
C ILE A 126 -16.42 -6.14 3.00
N PHE A 127 -16.78 -5.57 4.14
CA PHE A 127 -17.33 -4.22 4.21
C PHE A 127 -16.36 -3.15 3.72
N GLY A 128 -15.08 -3.27 4.08
CA GLY A 128 -14.02 -2.37 3.60
C GLY A 128 -13.88 -2.43 2.08
N LEU A 129 -13.98 -3.62 1.50
CA LEU A 129 -13.94 -3.84 0.05
C LEU A 129 -15.20 -3.33 -0.67
N LEU A 130 -16.39 -3.55 -0.10
CA LEU A 130 -17.62 -2.95 -0.61
C LEU A 130 -17.55 -1.41 -0.59
N ASN A 131 -16.81 -0.84 0.35
CA ASN A 131 -16.60 0.60 0.50
C ASN A 131 -15.16 1.02 0.17
N ASP A 132 -14.54 0.33 -0.80
CA ASP A 132 -13.15 0.57 -1.25
C ASP A 132 -12.84 2.04 -1.57
N ASN A 133 -13.82 2.81 -2.02
CA ASN A 133 -13.72 4.25 -2.25
C ASN A 133 -13.30 5.03 -0.99
N ASN A 134 -13.85 4.68 0.17
CA ASN A 134 -13.48 5.29 1.46
C ASN A 134 -12.21 4.66 2.02
N PHE A 135 -12.00 3.37 1.75
CA PHE A 135 -10.82 2.66 2.23
C PHE A 135 -9.52 3.11 1.55
N PHE A 136 -9.59 3.59 0.30
CA PHE A 136 -8.45 4.15 -0.44
C PHE A 136 -7.69 5.26 0.31
N ASP A 137 -8.44 6.12 1.02
CA ASP A 137 -7.89 7.25 1.77
C ASP A 137 -7.47 6.88 3.20
N ASN A 138 -7.80 5.66 3.66
CA ASN A 138 -7.50 5.19 5.01
C ASN A 138 -6.00 4.89 5.18
N GLU A 139 -5.46 5.09 6.38
CA GLU A 139 -4.07 4.76 6.71
C GLU A 139 -3.79 3.25 6.56
N ASN A 140 -4.76 2.40 6.90
CA ASN A 140 -4.66 0.95 6.75
C ASN A 140 -4.93 0.47 5.31
N GLY A 141 -5.29 1.39 4.41
CA GLY A 141 -5.63 1.11 3.01
C GLY A 141 -4.45 1.17 2.06
N GLU A 142 -3.21 1.32 2.55
CA GLU A 142 -2.02 1.50 1.71
C GLU A 142 -1.85 0.39 0.67
N THR A 143 -1.94 -0.88 1.08
CA THR A 143 -1.79 -2.04 0.20
C THR A 143 -2.87 -2.09 -0.88
N LEU A 144 -4.12 -1.76 -0.52
CA LEU A 144 -5.23 -1.69 -1.48
C LEU A 144 -5.00 -0.55 -2.47
N ARG A 145 -4.63 0.63 -1.97
CA ARG A 145 -4.36 1.81 -2.78
C ARG A 145 -3.22 1.55 -3.78
N THR A 146 -2.15 0.91 -3.34
CA THR A 146 -1.02 0.51 -4.19
C THR A 146 -1.48 -0.46 -5.27
N ALA A 147 -2.19 -1.53 -4.90
CA ALA A 147 -2.75 -2.50 -5.85
C ALA A 147 -3.67 -1.82 -6.90
N LEU A 148 -4.53 -0.91 -6.46
CA LEU A 148 -5.41 -0.18 -7.38
C LEU A 148 -4.63 0.67 -8.40
N VAL A 149 -3.55 1.32 -7.97
CA VAL A 149 -2.68 2.09 -8.87
C VAL A 149 -1.92 1.19 -9.84
N GLU A 150 -1.41 0.03 -9.41
CA GLU A 150 -0.79 -0.93 -10.34
C GLU A 150 -1.80 -1.44 -11.39
N LEU A 151 -3.04 -1.68 -10.96
CA LEU A 151 -4.08 -2.24 -11.80
C LEU A 151 -4.53 -1.26 -12.89
N TYR A 152 -4.80 -0.01 -12.51
CA TYR A 152 -5.38 1.01 -13.39
C TYR A 152 -4.36 1.97 -13.98
N GLY A 153 -3.18 2.04 -13.38
CA GLY A 153 -2.24 3.12 -13.61
C GLY A 153 -2.79 4.48 -13.15
N PRO A 154 -2.02 5.54 -13.39
CA PRO A 154 -2.36 6.93 -13.06
C PRO A 154 -3.34 7.61 -14.03
N ASP A 155 -4.13 6.83 -14.79
CA ASP A 155 -5.09 7.35 -15.76
C ASP A 155 -6.22 8.13 -15.07
N PRO A 156 -6.44 9.42 -15.40
CA PRO A 156 -7.51 10.21 -14.80
C PRO A 156 -8.92 9.71 -15.15
N ASN A 157 -9.07 8.92 -16.22
CA ASN A 157 -10.35 8.36 -16.62
C ASN A 157 -10.63 6.98 -15.99
N SER A 158 -9.67 6.44 -15.25
CA SER A 158 -9.85 5.18 -14.52
C SER A 158 -10.82 5.36 -13.35
N PRO A 159 -11.38 4.25 -12.81
CA PRO A 159 -12.22 4.29 -11.61
C PRO A 159 -11.57 4.99 -10.41
N ILE A 160 -10.24 5.04 -10.35
CA ILE A 160 -9.49 5.65 -9.25
C ILE A 160 -9.02 7.08 -9.53
N GLY A 161 -9.24 7.63 -10.73
CA GLY A 161 -8.68 8.93 -11.12
C GLY A 161 -9.05 10.08 -10.18
N ASN A 162 -10.32 10.18 -9.78
CA ASN A 162 -10.77 11.19 -8.82
C ASN A 162 -10.12 11.01 -7.45
N LYS A 163 -9.99 9.76 -6.99
CA LYS A 163 -9.38 9.43 -5.69
C LYS A 163 -7.89 9.71 -5.67
N MET A 164 -7.18 9.38 -6.74
CA MET A 164 -5.77 9.76 -6.91
C MET A 164 -5.59 11.27 -6.86
N LYS A 165 -6.44 12.03 -7.57
CA LYS A 165 -6.40 13.50 -7.54
C LYS A 165 -6.60 14.05 -6.13
N GLU A 166 -7.64 13.61 -5.42
CA GLU A 166 -7.92 14.00 -4.04
C GLU A 166 -6.74 13.66 -3.11
N TYR A 167 -6.20 12.45 -3.23
CA TYR A 167 -5.07 11.98 -2.44
C TYR A 167 -3.81 12.83 -2.67
N PHE A 168 -3.44 13.07 -3.93
CA PHE A 168 -2.24 13.86 -4.22
C PHE A 168 -2.39 15.34 -3.85
N SER A 169 -3.57 15.93 -4.06
CA SER A 169 -3.84 17.30 -3.65
C SER A 169 -3.82 17.45 -2.13
N SER A 170 -4.39 16.52 -1.38
CA SER A 170 -4.38 16.57 0.10
C SER A 170 -3.00 16.28 0.70
N ARG A 171 -2.29 15.27 0.20
CA ARG A 171 -1.02 14.81 0.79
C ARG A 171 0.19 15.66 0.38
N PHE A 172 0.23 16.14 -0.86
CA PHE A 172 1.40 16.81 -1.44
C PHE A 172 1.13 18.25 -1.90
N ALA A 173 -0.07 18.78 -1.66
CA ALA A 173 -0.53 20.05 -2.25
C ALA A 173 -0.31 20.07 -3.78
N ALA A 174 -0.53 18.91 -4.42
CA ALA A 174 -0.26 18.71 -5.82
C ALA A 174 -1.41 19.22 -6.71
N ASP A 175 -1.04 19.75 -7.87
CA ASP A 175 -1.95 20.15 -8.94
C ASP A 175 -1.95 19.08 -10.04
N TYR A 176 -3.14 18.55 -10.34
CA TYR A 176 -3.36 17.47 -11.30
C TYR A 176 -3.92 18.04 -12.59
N ASP A 177 -3.14 17.98 -13.67
CA ASP A 177 -3.55 18.33 -15.03
C ASP A 177 -4.03 17.08 -15.77
N SER A 178 -5.36 16.92 -15.83
CA SER A 178 -5.99 15.79 -16.50
C SER A 178 -5.77 15.76 -18.01
N LYS A 179 -5.56 16.92 -18.66
CA LYS A 179 -5.33 16.97 -20.11
C LYS A 179 -3.88 16.61 -20.45
N GLY A 180 -2.94 17.15 -19.68
CA GLY A 180 -1.53 16.82 -19.81
C GLY A 180 -1.16 15.45 -19.22
N GLN A 181 -2.08 14.82 -18.47
CA GLN A 181 -1.82 13.62 -17.66
C GLN A 181 -0.57 13.82 -16.80
N THR A 182 -0.50 14.97 -16.11
CA THR A 182 0.64 15.29 -15.25
C THR A 182 0.19 15.71 -13.85
N ILE A 183 1.03 15.40 -12.87
CA ILE A 183 0.92 15.91 -11.51
C ILE A 183 2.09 16.82 -11.25
N SER A 184 1.86 18.00 -10.67
CA SER A 184 2.93 18.90 -10.25
C SER A 184 2.81 19.29 -8.79
N PHE A 185 3.94 19.35 -8.09
CA PHE A 185 3.98 19.64 -6.66
C PHE A 185 5.31 20.30 -6.28
N ARG A 186 5.38 20.79 -5.04
CA ARG A 186 6.57 21.48 -4.54
C ARG A 186 7.56 20.49 -3.96
N GLY A 187 8.84 20.68 -4.31
CA GLY A 187 9.97 20.12 -3.58
C GLY A 187 10.48 21.12 -2.54
N THR A 188 11.69 20.87 -2.03
CA THR A 188 12.36 21.79 -1.11
C THR A 188 13.10 22.90 -1.85
N HIS A 189 13.54 23.95 -1.13
CA HIS A 189 14.35 25.05 -1.68
C HIS A 189 13.73 25.77 -2.90
N GLY A 190 12.41 25.73 -3.05
CA GLY A 190 11.69 26.36 -4.17
C GLY A 190 11.71 25.54 -5.47
N PHE A 191 12.22 24.30 -5.45
CA PHE A 191 12.07 23.36 -6.55
C PHE A 191 10.59 22.99 -6.73
N LYS A 192 10.24 22.70 -7.98
CA LYS A 192 8.96 22.08 -8.31
C LYS A 192 9.23 20.81 -9.09
N TRP A 193 8.43 19.80 -8.81
CA TRP A 193 8.46 18.51 -9.47
C TRP A 193 7.20 18.35 -10.31
N ARG A 194 7.36 17.61 -11.40
CA ARG A 194 6.24 17.18 -12.22
C ARG A 194 6.46 15.74 -12.63
N ILE A 195 5.41 14.95 -12.49
CA ILE A 195 5.35 13.57 -12.94
C ILE A 195 4.36 13.53 -14.10
N GLY A 196 4.73 12.87 -15.20
CA GLY A 196 3.87 12.71 -16.36
C GLY A 196 3.55 11.25 -16.64
N PHE A 197 2.31 11.00 -17.06
CA PHE A 197 1.76 9.66 -17.28
C PHE A 197 1.23 9.44 -18.69
N GLY A 198 1.22 10.48 -19.53
CA GLY A 198 0.59 10.41 -20.83
C GLY A 198 1.41 9.76 -21.94
N ASN A 199 2.54 9.12 -21.60
CA ASN A 199 3.31 8.34 -22.57
C ASN A 199 2.90 6.86 -22.48
N PRO A 200 2.06 6.34 -23.41
CA PRO A 200 1.61 4.94 -23.36
C PRO A 200 2.72 3.92 -23.67
N LEU A 201 3.90 4.39 -24.11
CA LEU A 201 5.07 3.55 -24.35
C LEU A 201 6.02 3.50 -23.15
N ALA A 202 5.82 4.35 -22.15
CA ALA A 202 6.58 4.28 -20.91
C ALA A 202 6.01 3.14 -20.05
N LEU A 203 6.91 2.38 -19.44
CA LEU A 203 6.54 1.37 -18.45
C LEU A 203 6.32 1.98 -17.07
N GLY A 204 6.92 3.14 -16.80
CA GLY A 204 6.67 3.95 -15.61
C GLY A 204 6.18 5.34 -15.99
N PHE A 205 6.68 6.36 -15.29
CA PHE A 205 6.27 7.75 -15.48
C PHE A 205 7.43 8.64 -15.93
N SER A 206 7.14 9.77 -16.56
CA SER A 206 8.15 10.79 -16.82
C SER A 206 8.37 11.63 -15.58
N LEU A 207 9.57 12.15 -15.43
CA LEU A 207 9.96 13.00 -14.31
C LEU A 207 10.57 14.28 -14.84
N GLU A 208 10.03 15.41 -14.40
CA GLU A 208 10.46 16.74 -14.76
C GLU A 208 10.65 17.61 -13.52
N TYR A 209 11.53 18.60 -13.62
CA TYR A 209 11.77 19.56 -12.53
C TYR A 209 11.84 21.00 -13.01
N LYS A 210 11.66 21.91 -12.06
CA LYS A 210 11.93 23.34 -12.19
C LYS A 210 12.75 23.82 -11.00
N LYS A 211 13.91 24.40 -11.28
CA LYS A 211 14.69 25.17 -10.29
C LYS A 211 13.93 26.45 -9.89
N PRO A 212 14.27 27.07 -8.75
CA PRO A 212 13.77 28.40 -8.42
C PRO A 212 14.02 29.37 -9.56
N ARG A 213 13.01 30.19 -9.89
CA ARG A 213 13.06 31.19 -10.98
C ARG A 213 13.14 30.62 -12.41
N GLN A 214 13.17 29.30 -12.59
CA GLN A 214 13.12 28.66 -13.91
C GLN A 214 11.70 28.69 -14.50
N ARG A 215 11.56 29.17 -15.74
CA ARG A 215 10.26 29.26 -16.43
C ARG A 215 9.78 27.92 -16.99
N PHE A 216 10.67 27.18 -17.65
CA PHE A 216 10.34 25.94 -18.38
C PHE A 216 10.66 24.69 -17.55
N TRP A 217 9.92 23.60 -17.77
CA TRP A 217 10.23 22.30 -17.16
C TRP A 217 11.45 21.69 -17.84
N ARG A 218 12.31 21.01 -17.08
CA ARG A 218 13.38 20.19 -17.60
C ARG A 218 13.05 18.73 -17.34
N VAL A 219 13.13 17.91 -18.38
CA VAL A 219 12.95 16.46 -18.27
C VAL A 219 14.20 15.88 -17.63
N LEU A 220 14.00 15.15 -16.54
CA LEU A 220 15.04 14.37 -15.86
C LEU A 220 15.08 12.95 -16.43
N THR A 221 13.92 12.29 -16.51
CA THR A 221 13.76 11.04 -17.26
C THR A 221 12.41 11.01 -17.99
N LYS A 222 12.37 10.34 -19.13
CA LYS A 222 11.14 10.10 -19.90
C LYS A 222 10.38 8.86 -19.44
N ASP A 223 11.08 7.95 -18.75
CA ASP A 223 10.52 6.73 -18.19
C ASP A 223 11.30 6.37 -16.93
N THR A 224 10.59 6.29 -15.81
CA THR A 224 11.18 5.88 -14.55
C THR A 224 11.37 4.38 -14.43
N ALA A 225 10.81 3.53 -15.30
CA ALA A 225 10.97 2.08 -15.20
C ALA A 225 12.43 1.61 -15.35
N SER A 226 13.31 2.42 -15.95
CA SER A 226 14.75 2.14 -15.98
C SER A 226 15.45 2.43 -14.64
N VAL A 227 14.73 2.99 -13.66
CA VAL A 227 15.26 3.47 -12.38
C VAL A 227 14.40 3.04 -11.19
N LEU A 228 13.11 2.74 -11.39
CA LEU A 228 12.14 2.34 -10.37
C LEU A 228 11.56 0.96 -10.68
N ASP A 229 11.44 0.13 -9.65
CA ASP A 229 10.65 -1.10 -9.67
C ASP A 229 9.15 -0.80 -9.64
N GLY A 230 8.57 -0.53 -10.83
CA GLY A 230 7.12 -0.54 -11.08
C GLY A 230 6.32 0.71 -10.65
N ASP A 231 5.04 0.74 -11.07
CA ASP A 231 4.11 1.87 -10.90
C ASP A 231 3.67 2.10 -9.45
N ALA A 232 3.63 1.04 -8.63
CA ALA A 232 3.31 1.09 -7.20
C ALA A 232 4.25 1.99 -6.39
N ALA A 233 5.47 2.19 -6.88
CA ALA A 233 6.46 3.04 -6.24
C ALA A 233 6.08 4.52 -6.22
N ILE A 234 5.03 4.96 -6.96
CA ILE A 234 4.69 6.37 -7.11
C ILE A 234 4.46 7.09 -5.78
N PHE A 235 3.82 6.46 -4.79
CA PHE A 235 3.54 7.09 -3.50
C PHE A 235 4.82 7.32 -2.69
N MET A 236 5.66 6.29 -2.58
CA MET A 236 6.96 6.38 -1.94
C MET A 236 7.86 7.38 -2.69
N PHE A 237 7.85 7.31 -4.02
CA PHE A 237 8.62 8.18 -4.88
C PHE A 237 8.25 9.64 -4.67
N MET A 238 6.97 10.01 -4.77
CA MET A 238 6.47 11.37 -4.49
C MET A 238 6.83 11.83 -3.07
N SER A 239 6.73 10.94 -2.08
CA SER A 239 7.16 11.24 -0.70
C SER A 239 8.65 11.53 -0.59
N ARG A 240 9.50 10.86 -1.37
CA ARG A 240 10.94 11.13 -1.42
C ARG A 240 11.21 12.44 -2.15
N ILE A 241 10.73 12.60 -3.37
CA ILE A 241 11.08 13.77 -4.20
C ILE A 241 10.46 15.08 -3.70
N SER A 242 9.34 15.03 -2.97
CA SER A 242 8.81 16.22 -2.27
C SER A 242 9.79 16.78 -1.23
N ARG A 243 10.71 15.97 -0.71
CA ARG A 243 11.79 16.37 0.20
C ARG A 243 13.08 16.71 -0.55
N SER A 244 13.20 16.32 -1.80
CA SER A 244 14.32 16.68 -2.68
C SER A 244 14.20 18.12 -3.19
N PRO A 245 15.34 18.82 -3.37
CA PRO A 245 16.71 18.28 -3.24
C PRO A 245 17.36 18.38 -1.85
N GLY A 246 16.71 19.03 -0.89
CA GLY A 246 17.26 19.30 0.45
C GLY A 246 17.69 18.07 1.26
N ASN A 247 17.06 16.92 1.06
CA ASN A 247 17.45 15.68 1.76
C ASN A 247 18.54 14.87 1.04
N THR A 248 18.99 15.33 -0.13
CA THR A 248 19.88 14.58 -1.04
C THR A 248 21.17 15.32 -1.36
N ILE A 249 21.36 16.51 -0.78
CA ILE A 249 22.49 17.39 -1.07
C ILE A 249 23.14 17.80 0.25
N PRO A 250 24.47 17.68 0.39
CA PRO A 250 25.21 18.21 1.54
C PRO A 250 25.01 19.72 1.68
N ASP A 251 24.98 20.24 2.91
CA ASP A 251 24.81 21.68 3.21
C ASP A 251 25.85 22.59 2.51
N SER A 252 26.96 22.02 2.03
CA SER A 252 28.06 22.69 1.34
C SER A 252 27.84 22.94 -0.16
N MET A 253 26.82 22.35 -0.80
CA MET A 253 26.66 22.41 -2.26
C MET A 253 25.66 23.49 -2.71
N ASP A 254 26.04 24.29 -3.72
CA ASP A 254 25.19 25.36 -4.25
C ASP A 254 24.02 24.79 -5.07
N TRP A 255 22.80 25.05 -4.58
CA TRP A 255 21.51 24.63 -5.15
C TRP A 255 21.22 25.24 -6.54
N THR A 256 21.97 26.27 -6.95
CA THR A 256 21.72 26.97 -8.21
C THR A 256 22.33 26.26 -9.43
N THR A 257 23.42 25.52 -9.29
CA THR A 257 24.31 25.18 -10.43
C THR A 257 24.33 23.73 -10.86
N SER A 258 23.95 22.76 -10.04
CA SER A 258 24.36 21.38 -10.32
C SER A 258 23.52 20.66 -11.40
N PHE A 259 24.24 20.14 -12.41
CA PHE A 259 23.84 19.04 -13.29
C PHE A 259 23.87 17.72 -12.50
N ASP A 260 24.71 17.66 -11.45
CA ASP A 260 24.93 16.54 -10.53
C ASP A 260 23.74 16.22 -9.62
N LEU A 261 22.85 17.21 -9.44
CA LEU A 261 21.54 17.07 -8.81
C LEU A 261 20.71 15.94 -9.45
N CYS A 262 20.84 15.77 -10.76
CA CYS A 262 20.15 14.74 -11.54
C CYS A 262 20.78 13.35 -11.32
N LYS A 263 22.11 13.30 -11.12
CA LYS A 263 22.86 12.08 -10.80
C LYS A 263 22.70 11.63 -9.35
N LEU A 264 22.34 12.52 -8.42
CA LEU A 264 22.09 12.19 -7.00
C LEU A 264 20.65 11.73 -6.73
N ILE A 265 19.68 12.24 -7.50
CA ILE A 265 18.25 11.95 -7.27
C ILE A 265 17.81 10.59 -7.84
N LEU A 266 18.50 10.08 -8.88
CA LEU A 266 18.12 8.84 -9.57
C LEU A 266 18.68 7.54 -8.95
N PRO A 267 19.93 7.45 -8.44
CA PRO A 267 20.48 6.22 -7.84
C PRO A 267 19.91 5.85 -6.46
N LEU A 268 19.07 6.70 -5.86
CA LEU A 268 18.45 6.47 -4.54
C LEU A 268 17.34 5.40 -4.55
N VAL A 269 17.29 4.56 -5.58
CA VAL A 269 16.21 3.62 -5.78
C VAL A 269 16.64 2.16 -5.62
N GLU A 270 17.93 1.81 -5.71
CA GLU A 270 18.31 0.40 -5.48
C GLU A 270 19.43 0.13 -4.45
N GLU A 271 20.44 0.96 -4.21
CA GLU A 271 21.58 0.48 -3.39
C GLU A 271 22.23 1.55 -2.50
N PHE A 272 21.72 1.78 -1.28
CA PHE A 272 22.51 2.38 -0.20
C PHE A 272 22.15 1.81 1.18
N SER A 273 22.26 0.49 1.34
CA SER A 273 22.49 -0.08 2.66
C SER A 273 23.96 -0.45 2.90
N HIS A 274 24.83 -0.48 1.88
CA HIS A 274 26.18 -1.05 2.00
C HIS A 274 27.33 -0.36 1.23
N ILE A 275 27.13 0.79 0.57
CA ILE A 275 28.23 1.44 -0.18
C ILE A 275 28.83 2.55 0.67
N ASP A 276 30.14 2.47 0.87
CA ASP A 276 31.01 3.43 1.54
C ASP A 276 31.08 4.75 0.72
N GLU A 277 31.23 5.89 1.41
CA GLU A 277 31.44 7.21 0.80
C GLU A 277 32.61 7.19 -0.21
N ASP A 278 33.66 6.41 0.10
CA ASP A 278 34.84 6.26 -0.76
C ASP A 278 34.54 5.47 -2.07
N GLU A 279 33.58 4.52 -2.03
CA GLU A 279 33.15 3.77 -3.22
C GLU A 279 32.22 4.61 -4.12
N LEU A 280 31.42 5.50 -3.52
CA LEU A 280 30.58 6.45 -4.24
C LEU A 280 31.42 7.44 -5.07
N GLU A 281 32.50 7.96 -4.48
CA GLU A 281 33.42 8.90 -5.11
C GLU A 281 34.17 8.23 -6.28
N ALA A 282 34.64 6.99 -6.09
CA ALA A 282 35.30 6.21 -7.13
C ALA A 282 34.40 5.84 -8.33
N LEU A 283 33.10 5.65 -8.09
CA LEU A 283 32.09 5.42 -9.15
C LEU A 283 31.83 6.69 -9.97
N CYS A 284 31.84 7.85 -9.32
CA CYS A 284 31.69 9.14 -10.00
C CYS A 284 32.89 9.44 -10.90
N ASP A 285 34.11 9.16 -10.43
CA ASP A 285 35.35 9.37 -11.19
C ASP A 285 35.50 8.44 -12.41
N LYS A 286 35.01 7.19 -12.32
CA LYS A 286 35.04 6.25 -13.45
C LYS A 286 34.11 6.66 -14.59
N ILE A 287 33.04 7.38 -14.31
CA ILE A 287 32.05 7.81 -15.32
C ILE A 287 32.58 9.02 -16.11
N ASP A 288 33.33 9.92 -15.47
CA ASP A 288 33.95 11.07 -16.15
C ASP A 288 35.06 10.67 -17.13
N MET A 289 35.67 9.48 -16.96
CA MET A 289 36.66 8.95 -17.91
C MET A 289 36.07 8.17 -19.10
N ALA A 290 34.77 7.83 -19.08
CA ALA A 290 34.13 7.11 -20.19
C ALA A 290 33.59 8.02 -21.31
N HIS A 291 33.65 9.34 -21.13
CA HIS A 291 33.20 10.35 -22.09
C HIS A 291 34.26 11.40 -22.43
N TRP A 292 35.46 10.91 -22.74
CA TRP A 292 36.40 11.56 -23.67
C TRP A 292 36.74 10.60 -24.80
#